data_AF-A0A426XG41-F1
#
_entry.id   AF-A0A426XG41-F1
#
_cell.length_a   1.000
_cell.length_b   1.000
_cell.length_c   1.000
_cell.angle_alpha   90.00
_cell.angle_beta   90.00
_cell.angle_gamma   90.00
#
_symmetry.space_group_name_H-M   'P 1'
#
loop_
_entity.id
_entity.type
_entity.pdbx_description
1 polymer ?
#
loop_
_entity_poly.entity_id
_entity_poly.type
_entity_poly.pdbx_seq_one_letter_code
_entity_poly.pdbx_strand_id
1 'polypeptide(L)'
;LARIGNVCLAAVQAYDNASQSIEALNAAELKFNDIISSPTLDAACRKIDNLAEKKELDSALMLMITKAWSAAKESNMMKDEAKDILYHLYKTAVGNLQRLMPKEIRILKYLLTIKDPEELLHAMRDAFTPGVELEGKDVDCLYTKPEVLHTWIQTVLDAYNFSREGTLIRDARDLMHPKVIQRLEELKKVVENNFL
;
A
#
# COMPACT_ATOMS: atom_id res chain seq x y z
N LEU A 1 -3.19 -9.95 -42.79
CA LEU A 1 -2.16 -8.96 -42.41
C LEU A 1 -2.47 -8.30 -41.07
N ALA A 2 -3.62 -7.63 -40.88
CA ALA A 2 -3.98 -6.97 -39.61
C ALA A 2 -3.94 -7.89 -38.36
N ARG A 3 -4.43 -9.14 -38.46
CA ARG A 3 -4.39 -10.10 -37.34
C ARG A 3 -2.97 -10.47 -36.88
N ILE A 4 -2.05 -10.64 -37.83
CA ILE A 4 -0.64 -10.96 -37.53
C ILE A 4 0.07 -9.74 -36.95
N GLY A 5 -0.24 -8.54 -37.47
CA GLY A 5 0.24 -7.27 -36.90
C GLY A 5 -0.15 -7.08 -35.44
N ASN A 6 -1.41 -7.34 -35.09
CA ASN A 6 -1.89 -7.22 -33.71
C ASN A 6 -1.24 -8.26 -32.77
N VAL A 7 -1.02 -9.49 -33.24
CA VAL A 7 -0.33 -10.52 -32.44
C VAL A 7 1.14 -10.15 -32.22
N CYS A 8 1.81 -9.60 -33.25
CA CYS A 8 3.19 -9.15 -33.13
C CYS A 8 3.32 -7.98 -32.14
N LEU A 9 2.41 -6.99 -32.22
CA LEU A 9 2.37 -5.87 -31.29
C LEU A 9 2.12 -6.33 -29.85
N ALA A 10 1.18 -7.25 -29.63
CA ALA A 10 0.90 -7.79 -28.30
C ALA A 10 2.10 -8.58 -27.73
N ALA A 11 2.81 -9.32 -28.58
CA ALA A 11 4.02 -10.05 -28.17
C ALA A 11 5.17 -9.10 -27.80
N VAL A 12 5.38 -8.03 -28.58
CA VAL A 12 6.37 -6.99 -28.29
C VAL A 12 6.01 -6.26 -26.99
N GLN A 13 4.76 -5.84 -26.82
CA GLN A 13 4.30 -5.20 -25.58
C GLN A 13 4.43 -6.11 -24.36
N ALA A 14 4.12 -7.40 -24.50
CA ALA A 14 4.29 -8.38 -23.43
C ALA A 14 5.77 -8.57 -23.07
N TYR A 15 6.64 -8.62 -24.09
CA TYR A 15 8.09 -8.69 -23.90
C TYR A 15 8.63 -7.43 -23.23
N ASP A 16 8.27 -6.24 -23.72
CA ASP A 16 8.68 -4.95 -23.15
C ASP A 16 8.25 -4.82 -21.69
N ASN A 17 7.00 -5.18 -21.38
CA ASN A 17 6.48 -5.20 -20.01
C ASN A 17 7.23 -6.21 -19.12
N ALA A 18 7.55 -7.39 -19.66
CA ALA A 18 8.32 -8.41 -18.94
C ALA A 18 9.77 -7.97 -18.70
N SER A 19 10.41 -7.34 -19.69
CA SER A 19 11.77 -6.79 -19.58
C SER A 19 11.83 -5.65 -18.57
N GLN A 20 10.89 -4.70 -18.61
CA GLN A 20 10.77 -3.64 -17.61
C GLN A 20 10.57 -4.21 -16.18
N SER A 21 9.82 -5.31 -16.05
CA SER A 21 9.63 -6.02 -14.78
C SER A 21 10.93 -6.65 -14.28
N ILE A 22 11.73 -7.25 -15.15
CA ILE A 22 13.04 -7.83 -14.79
C ILE A 22 14.03 -6.73 -14.37
N GLU A 23 14.10 -5.64 -15.10
CA GLU A 23 14.96 -4.50 -14.76
C GLU A 23 14.58 -3.89 -13.42
N ALA A 24 13.28 -3.73 -13.15
CA ALA A 24 12.78 -3.27 -11.85
C ALA A 24 13.16 -4.22 -10.71
N LEU A 25 13.07 -5.54 -10.93
CA LEU A 25 13.48 -6.54 -9.94
C LEU A 25 14.98 -6.52 -9.68
N ASN A 26 15.82 -6.42 -10.72
CA ASN A 26 17.27 -6.32 -10.57
C ASN A 26 17.68 -5.04 -9.83
N ALA A 27 17.06 -3.91 -10.15
CA ALA A 27 17.30 -2.65 -9.45
C ALA A 27 16.87 -2.74 -7.97
N ALA A 28 15.72 -3.35 -7.69
CA ALA A 28 15.26 -3.59 -6.33
C ALA A 28 16.21 -4.51 -5.56
N GLU A 29 16.74 -5.56 -6.20
CA GLU A 29 17.71 -6.47 -5.59
C GLU A 29 19.01 -5.76 -5.21
N LEU A 30 19.55 -4.92 -6.09
CA LEU A 30 20.74 -4.11 -5.80
C LEU A 30 20.51 -3.18 -4.60
N LYS A 31 19.37 -2.48 -4.57
CA LYS A 31 19.00 -1.61 -3.45
C LYS A 31 18.84 -2.41 -2.15
N PHE A 32 18.18 -3.57 -2.21
CA PHE A 32 17.99 -4.43 -1.03
C PHE A 32 19.32 -4.96 -0.48
N ASN A 33 20.20 -5.43 -1.37
CA ASN A 33 21.54 -5.88 -1.00
C ASN A 33 22.37 -4.75 -0.36
N ASP A 34 22.26 -3.53 -0.87
CA ASP A 34 22.90 -2.36 -0.27
C ASP A 34 22.33 -2.01 1.13
N ILE A 35 21.02 -2.17 1.34
CA ILE A 35 20.38 -1.98 2.66
C ILE A 35 20.91 -3.01 3.65
N ILE A 36 20.85 -4.31 3.33
CA ILE A 36 21.21 -5.38 4.28
C ILE A 36 22.72 -5.45 4.54
N SER A 37 23.55 -4.93 3.63
CA SER A 37 25.01 -4.84 3.80
C SER A 37 25.44 -3.64 4.65
N SER A 38 24.50 -2.88 5.20
CA SER A 38 24.80 -1.74 6.04
C SER A 38 25.49 -2.16 7.35
N PRO A 39 26.44 -1.36 7.85
CA PRO A 39 27.23 -1.72 9.03
C PRO A 39 26.42 -1.75 10.34
N THR A 40 25.27 -1.06 10.37
CA THR A 40 24.37 -1.00 11.52
C THR A 40 22.91 -0.96 11.07
N LEU A 41 22.00 -1.35 11.97
CA LEU A 41 20.55 -1.25 11.71
C LEU A 41 20.11 0.19 11.46
N ASP A 42 20.64 1.16 12.22
CA ASP A 42 20.35 2.59 12.02
C ASP A 42 20.77 3.06 10.62
N ALA A 43 21.95 2.66 10.14
CA ALA A 43 22.41 2.98 8.80
C ALA A 43 21.50 2.35 7.72
N ALA A 44 21.05 1.12 7.94
CA ALA A 44 20.11 0.45 7.03
C ALA A 44 18.74 1.15 6.98
N CYS A 45 18.19 1.54 8.14
CA CYS A 45 16.92 2.28 8.20
C CYS A 45 17.02 3.65 7.52
N ARG A 46 18.12 4.39 7.72
CA ARG A 46 18.33 5.68 7.03
C ARG A 46 18.41 5.53 5.52
N LYS A 47 18.96 4.42 5.00
CA LYS A 47 18.93 4.15 3.55
C LYS A 47 17.49 4.01 3.04
N ILE A 48 16.63 3.32 3.79
CA ILE A 48 15.21 3.20 3.46
C ILE A 48 14.54 4.58 3.45
N ASP A 49 14.80 5.40 4.48
CA ASP A 49 14.25 6.77 4.56
C ASP A 49 14.69 7.60 3.33
N ASN A 50 15.98 7.59 2.99
CA ASN A 50 16.52 8.29 1.83
C ASN A 50 15.90 7.81 0.50
N LEU A 51 15.68 6.50 0.36
CA LEU A 51 15.02 5.93 -0.83
C LEU A 51 13.55 6.38 -0.91
N ALA A 52 12.85 6.47 0.23
CA ALA A 52 11.48 6.95 0.26
C ALA A 52 11.39 8.44 -0.13
N GLU A 53 12.27 9.28 0.41
CA GLU A 53 12.36 10.72 0.07
C GLU A 53 12.57 10.94 -1.44
N LYS A 54 13.37 10.09 -2.07
CA LYS A 54 13.65 10.14 -3.51
C LYS A 54 12.59 9.45 -4.38
N LYS A 55 11.53 8.88 -3.79
CA LYS A 55 10.53 8.05 -4.48
C LYS A 55 11.13 6.81 -5.16
N GLU A 56 12.23 6.31 -4.63
CA GLU A 56 12.96 5.12 -5.08
C GLU A 56 12.66 3.87 -4.22
N LEU A 57 11.87 4.01 -3.15
CA LEU A 57 11.23 2.92 -2.42
C LEU A 57 10.02 2.39 -3.22
N ASP A 58 10.31 1.81 -4.39
CA ASP A 58 9.32 1.33 -5.34
C ASP A 58 8.64 0.02 -4.91
N SER A 59 7.60 -0.39 -5.65
CA SER A 59 6.81 -1.58 -5.35
C SER A 59 7.62 -2.89 -5.40
N ALA A 60 8.65 -2.97 -6.25
CA ALA A 60 9.51 -4.14 -6.35
C ALA A 60 10.42 -4.26 -5.11
N LEU A 61 11.04 -3.16 -4.68
CA LEU A 61 11.85 -3.13 -3.45
C LEU A 61 10.99 -3.41 -2.21
N MET A 62 9.79 -2.83 -2.15
CA MET A 62 8.84 -3.08 -1.06
C MET A 62 8.40 -4.54 -0.97
N LEU A 63 8.15 -5.17 -2.12
CA LEU A 63 7.83 -6.59 -2.18
C LEU A 63 9.01 -7.44 -1.69
N MET A 64 10.24 -7.09 -2.05
CA MET A 64 11.44 -7.81 -1.62
C MET A 64 11.64 -7.72 -0.10
N ILE A 65 11.55 -6.52 0.48
CA ILE A 65 11.63 -6.30 1.94
C ILE A 65 10.53 -7.09 2.68
N THR A 66 9.30 -7.05 2.16
CA THR A 66 8.16 -7.76 2.76
C THR A 66 8.35 -9.27 2.72
N LYS A 67 8.81 -9.82 1.58
CA LYS A 67 9.11 -11.24 1.42
C LYS A 67 10.24 -11.69 2.34
N ALA A 68 11.31 -10.89 2.45
CA ALA A 68 12.42 -11.19 3.34
C ALA A 68 11.96 -11.28 4.80
N TRP A 69 11.15 -10.32 5.26
CA TRP A 69 10.55 -10.37 6.60
C TRP A 69 9.62 -11.58 6.78
N SER A 70 8.73 -11.86 5.83
CA SER A 70 7.81 -13.01 5.91
C SER A 70 8.56 -14.33 6.02
N ALA A 71 9.59 -14.53 5.18
CA ALA A 71 10.41 -15.72 5.21
C ALA A 71 11.21 -15.84 6.52
N ALA A 72 11.76 -14.74 7.02
CA ALA A 72 12.50 -14.73 8.29
C ALA A 72 11.61 -15.03 9.49
N LYS A 73 10.40 -14.44 9.53
CA LYS A 73 9.40 -14.66 10.59
C LYS A 73 9.02 -16.14 10.72
N GLU A 74 8.86 -16.83 9.59
CA GLU A 74 8.46 -18.24 9.54
C GLU A 74 9.64 -19.22 9.67
N SER A 75 10.88 -18.74 9.49
CA SER A 75 12.07 -19.59 9.53
C SER A 75 12.44 -20.01 10.95
N ASN A 76 12.68 -21.31 11.14
CA ASN A 76 13.30 -21.88 12.34
C ASN A 76 14.83 -21.95 12.24
N MET A 77 15.42 -21.62 11.08
CA MET A 77 16.87 -21.67 10.83
C MET A 77 17.55 -20.32 11.06
N MET A 78 16.79 -19.24 11.17
CA MET A 78 17.30 -17.88 11.31
C MET A 78 17.37 -17.48 12.79
N LYS A 79 18.47 -16.84 13.18
CA LYS A 79 18.65 -16.30 14.53
C LYS A 79 17.69 -15.15 14.79
N ASP A 80 17.29 -14.96 16.04
CA ASP A 80 16.33 -13.93 16.43
C ASP A 80 16.85 -12.52 16.14
N GLU A 81 18.16 -12.27 16.26
CA GLU A 81 18.75 -10.96 15.93
C GLU A 81 18.57 -10.62 14.45
N ALA A 82 18.67 -11.62 13.57
CA ALA A 82 18.50 -11.41 12.14
C ALA A 82 17.02 -11.21 11.77
N LYS A 83 16.09 -11.86 12.51
CA LYS A 83 14.66 -11.60 12.39
C LYS A 83 14.30 -10.20 12.85
N ASP A 84 14.88 -9.75 13.96
CA ASP A 84 14.65 -8.42 14.52
C ASP A 84 15.12 -7.31 13.56
N ILE A 85 16.30 -7.48 12.95
CA ILE A 85 16.79 -6.59 11.89
C ILE A 85 15.78 -6.51 10.74
N LEU A 86 15.36 -7.65 10.19
CA LEU A 86 14.41 -7.67 9.07
C LEU A 86 13.03 -7.11 9.44
N TYR A 87 12.58 -7.32 10.68
CA TYR A 87 11.38 -6.71 11.21
C TYR A 87 11.50 -5.18 11.22
N HIS A 88 12.61 -4.64 11.71
CA HIS A 88 12.85 -3.21 11.76
C HIS A 88 12.96 -2.58 10.37
N LEU A 89 13.61 -3.24 9.42
CA LEU A 89 13.65 -2.79 8.02
C LEU A 89 12.25 -2.78 7.40
N TYR A 90 11.47 -3.84 7.60
CA TYR A 90 10.07 -3.89 7.17
C TYR A 90 9.23 -2.77 7.78
N LYS A 91 9.33 -2.55 9.09
CA LYS A 91 8.59 -1.50 9.79
C LYS A 91 8.98 -0.10 9.31
N THR A 92 10.25 0.13 9.03
CA THR A 92 10.75 1.41 8.50
C THR A 92 10.21 1.65 7.08
N ALA A 93 10.27 0.63 6.22
CA ALA A 93 9.76 0.72 4.85
C ALA A 93 8.23 0.96 4.81
N VAL A 94 7.47 0.22 5.62
CA VAL A 94 6.03 0.41 5.76
C VAL A 94 5.68 1.79 6.32
N GLY A 95 6.41 2.27 7.34
CA GLY A 95 6.19 3.60 7.91
C GLY A 95 6.40 4.71 6.88
N ASN A 96 7.42 4.58 6.03
CA ASN A 96 7.65 5.53 4.93
C ASN A 96 6.53 5.52 3.89
N LEU A 97 6.07 4.34 3.47
CA LEU A 97 4.91 4.24 2.57
C LEU A 97 3.66 4.85 3.17
N GLN A 98 3.43 4.67 4.47
CA GLN A 98 2.27 5.24 5.14
C GLN A 98 2.24 6.77 5.04
N ARG A 99 3.40 7.43 5.12
CA ARG A 99 3.53 8.89 5.00
C ARG A 99 3.36 9.38 3.56
N LEU A 100 3.70 8.55 2.56
CA LEU A 100 3.48 8.87 1.16
C LEU A 100 2.01 8.73 0.73
N MET A 101 1.17 8.05 1.53
CA MET A 101 -0.26 7.94 1.23
C MET A 101 -0.92 9.32 1.35
N PRO A 102 -1.83 9.67 0.42
CA PRO A 102 -2.72 10.81 0.60
C PRO A 102 -3.41 10.74 1.96
N LYS A 103 -3.58 11.89 2.61
CA LYS A 103 -4.19 11.95 3.94
C LYS A 103 -5.59 11.35 3.98
N GLU A 104 -6.35 11.44 2.89
CA GLU A 104 -7.66 10.81 2.77
C GLU A 104 -7.59 9.28 2.82
N ILE A 105 -6.55 8.67 2.25
CA ILE A 105 -6.34 7.22 2.35
C ILE A 105 -5.98 6.82 3.78
N ARG A 106 -5.24 7.67 4.51
CA ARG A 106 -4.91 7.45 5.93
C ARG A 106 -6.16 7.54 6.81
N ILE A 107 -6.97 8.59 6.62
CA ILE A 107 -8.29 8.75 7.27
C ILE A 107 -9.16 7.53 6.98
N LEU A 108 -9.26 7.12 5.71
CA LEU A 108 -10.07 5.97 5.30
C LEU A 108 -9.64 4.66 5.99
N LYS A 109 -8.33 4.41 6.07
CA LYS A 109 -7.80 3.23 6.75
C LYS A 109 -8.14 3.23 8.23
N TYR A 110 -8.08 4.38 8.89
CA TYR A 110 -8.49 4.51 10.29
C TYR A 110 -9.97 4.23 10.47
N LEU A 111 -10.85 4.85 9.68
CA LEU A 111 -12.30 4.63 9.73
C LEU A 111 -12.67 3.15 9.52
N LEU A 112 -11.99 2.45 8.62
CA LEU A 112 -12.18 1.02 8.38
C LEU A 112 -11.79 0.13 9.57
N THR A 113 -11.08 0.64 10.57
CA THR A 113 -10.80 -0.12 11.81
C THR A 113 -11.97 -0.05 12.80
N ILE A 114 -12.75 1.03 12.79
CA ILE A 114 -13.79 1.34 13.80
C ILE A 114 -15.05 0.51 13.55
N LYS A 115 -15.33 -0.44 14.44
CA LYS A 115 -16.44 -1.39 14.30
C LYS A 115 -17.77 -0.84 14.81
N ASP A 116 -17.70 0.01 15.83
CA ASP A 116 -18.89 0.59 16.41
C ASP A 116 -19.44 1.73 15.52
N PRO A 117 -20.73 1.71 15.14
CA PRO A 117 -21.31 2.72 14.27
C PRO A 117 -21.31 4.15 14.85
N GLU A 118 -21.47 4.30 16.17
CA GLU A 118 -21.50 5.61 16.82
C GLU A 118 -20.09 6.19 16.89
N GLU A 119 -19.09 5.37 17.26
CA GLU A 119 -17.68 5.75 17.21
C GLU A 119 -17.25 6.11 15.79
N LEU A 120 -17.72 5.37 14.77
CA LEU A 120 -17.41 5.66 13.38
C LEU A 120 -17.96 7.02 12.97
N LEU A 121 -19.22 7.30 13.30
CA LEU A 121 -19.85 8.58 12.98
C LEU A 121 -19.16 9.74 13.70
N HIS A 122 -18.73 9.54 14.95
CA HIS A 122 -17.94 10.51 15.70
C HIS A 122 -16.59 10.77 15.04
N ALA A 123 -15.83 9.72 14.71
CA ALA A 123 -14.56 9.83 14.02
C ALA A 123 -14.68 10.50 12.64
N MET A 124 -15.79 10.29 11.93
CA MET A 124 -16.08 10.99 10.67
C MET A 124 -16.32 12.49 10.90
N ARG A 125 -17.08 12.87 11.93
CA ARG A 125 -17.28 14.28 12.29
C ARG A 125 -15.94 14.96 12.63
N ASP A 126 -15.09 14.27 13.38
CA ASP A 126 -13.77 14.78 13.71
C ASP A 126 -12.92 14.94 12.45
N ALA A 127 -12.90 13.94 11.57
CA ALA A 127 -12.18 14.00 10.28
C ALA A 127 -12.72 15.09 9.32
N PHE A 128 -13.97 15.53 9.48
CA PHE A 128 -14.56 16.60 8.66
C PHE A 128 -14.49 17.97 9.32
N THR A 129 -14.00 18.06 10.55
CA THR A 129 -13.83 19.33 11.27
C THR A 129 -12.43 19.86 11.01
N PRO A 130 -12.27 21.04 10.37
CA PRO A 130 -10.95 21.61 10.14
C PRO A 130 -10.20 21.86 11.45
N GLY A 131 -8.93 21.47 11.50
CA GLY A 131 -8.10 21.58 12.70
C GLY A 131 -6.61 21.63 12.37
N VAL A 132 -5.76 21.61 13.40
CA VAL A 132 -4.31 21.47 13.21
C VAL A 132 -4.03 20.03 12.80
N GLU A 133 -3.35 19.85 11.68
CA GLU A 133 -2.91 18.51 11.25
C GLU A 133 -1.60 18.15 11.94
N LEU A 134 -1.57 16.95 12.52
CA LEU A 134 -0.39 16.39 13.18
C LEU A 134 -0.17 14.98 12.64
N GLU A 135 0.98 14.75 12.02
CA GLU A 135 1.37 13.42 11.56
C GLU A 135 2.26 12.75 12.61
N GLY A 136 1.77 11.68 13.21
CA GLY A 136 2.49 10.91 14.21
C GLY A 136 3.14 9.66 13.63
N LYS A 137 3.91 8.96 14.47
CA LYS A 137 4.38 7.60 14.12
C LYS A 137 3.25 6.56 14.18
N ASP A 138 2.25 6.78 15.04
CA ASP A 138 1.20 5.81 15.34
C ASP A 138 -0.23 6.37 15.13
N VAL A 139 -0.44 7.67 15.38
CA VAL A 139 -1.74 8.32 15.26
C VAL A 139 -1.58 9.64 14.52
N ASP A 140 -2.46 9.87 13.56
CA ASP A 140 -2.53 11.12 12.84
C ASP A 140 -3.77 11.90 13.26
N CYS A 141 -3.62 13.20 13.44
CA CYS A 141 -4.74 14.15 13.45
C CYS A 141 -4.82 14.73 12.04
N LEU A 142 -5.72 14.21 11.21
CA LEU A 142 -5.91 14.64 9.82
C LEU A 142 -7.37 15.02 9.62
N TYR A 143 -7.60 16.03 8.78
CA TYR A 143 -8.96 16.39 8.36
C TYR A 143 -9.06 16.46 6.84
N THR A 144 -10.27 16.26 6.35
CA THR A 144 -10.63 16.36 4.94
C THR A 144 -12.05 16.87 4.82
N LYS A 145 -12.55 17.04 3.59
CA LYS A 145 -13.96 17.38 3.35
C LYS A 145 -14.76 16.12 3.00
N PRO A 146 -16.05 16.05 3.36
CA PRO A 146 -16.90 14.91 3.01
C PRO A 146 -16.84 14.53 1.52
N GLU A 147 -16.85 15.52 0.61
CA GLU A 147 -16.85 15.31 -0.84
C GLU A 147 -15.53 14.70 -1.33
N VAL A 148 -14.42 15.11 -0.71
CA VAL A 148 -13.08 14.62 -1.07
C VAL A 148 -12.92 13.18 -0.61
N LEU A 149 -13.33 12.85 0.62
CA LEU A 149 -13.29 11.48 1.12
C LEU A 149 -14.21 10.56 0.30
N HIS A 150 -15.41 11.03 -0.05
CA HIS A 150 -16.34 10.29 -0.92
C HIS A 150 -15.71 9.97 -2.29
N THR A 151 -15.08 10.96 -2.92
CA THR A 151 -14.38 10.78 -4.20
C THR A 151 -13.28 9.72 -4.11
N TRP A 152 -12.52 9.70 -3.02
CA TRP A 152 -11.49 8.67 -2.79
C TRP A 152 -12.10 7.29 -2.57
N ILE A 153 -13.18 7.18 -1.80
CA ILE A 153 -13.89 5.90 -1.60
C ILE A 153 -14.40 5.38 -2.95
N GLN A 154 -15.03 6.24 -3.75
CA GLN A 154 -15.51 5.90 -5.10
C GLN A 154 -14.35 5.43 -6.00
N THR A 155 -13.25 6.17 -6.02
CA THR A 155 -12.06 5.83 -6.81
C THR A 155 -11.51 4.43 -6.47
N VAL A 156 -11.46 4.10 -5.18
CA VAL A 156 -10.98 2.77 -4.72
C VAL A 156 -11.97 1.66 -5.13
N LEU A 157 -13.27 1.89 -4.99
CA LEU A 157 -14.31 0.94 -5.40
C LEU A 157 -14.30 0.71 -6.91
N ASP A 158 -14.15 1.77 -7.70
CA ASP A 158 -14.06 1.70 -9.16
C ASP A 158 -12.81 0.92 -9.59
N ALA A 159 -11.64 1.26 -9.03
CA ALA A 159 -10.41 0.53 -9.30
C ALA A 159 -10.54 -0.96 -8.96
N TYR A 160 -11.21 -1.29 -7.84
CA TYR A 160 -11.51 -2.68 -7.49
C TYR A 160 -12.40 -3.32 -8.57
N ASN A 161 -13.49 -2.70 -8.99
CA ASN A 161 -14.42 -3.26 -9.97
C ASN A 161 -13.81 -3.40 -11.38
N PHE A 162 -13.12 -2.38 -11.89
CA PHE A 162 -12.42 -2.42 -13.18
C PHE A 162 -11.36 -3.53 -13.21
N SER A 163 -10.70 -3.79 -12.08
CA SER A 163 -9.71 -4.85 -12.00
C SER A 163 -10.29 -6.27 -12.09
N ARG A 164 -11.61 -6.47 -11.91
CA ARG A 164 -12.29 -7.79 -11.89
C ARG A 164 -12.61 -8.37 -13.28
N GLU A 165 -12.32 -7.65 -14.36
CA GLU A 165 -12.60 -8.13 -15.73
C GLU A 165 -11.65 -9.26 -16.22
N GLY A 166 -10.66 -9.70 -15.43
CA GLY A 166 -9.75 -10.82 -15.75
C GLY A 166 -9.97 -12.09 -14.91
N THR A 167 -10.13 -13.25 -15.54
CA THR A 167 -10.71 -14.47 -14.92
C THR A 167 -9.85 -15.21 -13.89
N LEU A 168 -8.54 -15.32 -14.07
CA LEU A 168 -7.64 -16.04 -13.13
C LEU A 168 -7.18 -15.19 -11.95
N ILE A 169 -7.10 -13.86 -12.13
CA ILE A 169 -6.74 -12.90 -11.09
C ILE A 169 -7.95 -12.65 -10.16
N ARG A 170 -9.18 -12.79 -10.67
CA ARG A 170 -10.43 -12.68 -9.92
C ARG A 170 -10.51 -13.65 -8.75
N ASP A 171 -10.27 -14.94 -8.97
CA ASP A 171 -10.53 -15.96 -7.94
C ASP A 171 -9.49 -15.91 -6.79
N ALA A 172 -8.23 -15.55 -7.08
CA ALA A 172 -7.20 -15.32 -6.07
C ALA A 172 -7.39 -13.98 -5.31
N ARG A 173 -8.01 -12.98 -5.94
CA ARG A 173 -8.27 -11.65 -5.35
C ARG A 173 -9.57 -11.61 -4.54
N ASP A 174 -10.61 -12.34 -4.94
CA ASP A 174 -11.87 -12.47 -4.18
C ASP A 174 -11.66 -13.18 -2.82
N LEU A 175 -10.55 -13.91 -2.67
CA LEU A 175 -10.07 -14.44 -1.38
C LEU A 175 -9.36 -13.37 -0.53
N MET A 176 -8.83 -12.30 -1.15
CA MET A 176 -8.14 -11.20 -0.48
C MET A 176 -9.06 -9.98 -0.35
N HIS A 177 -9.79 -9.95 0.78
CA HIS A 177 -10.52 -8.80 1.33
C HIS A 177 -11.94 -8.44 0.81
N PRO A 178 -12.85 -9.39 0.54
CA PRO A 178 -14.26 -9.07 0.24
C PRO A 178 -14.94 -8.28 1.37
N LYS A 179 -14.54 -8.52 2.63
CA LYS A 179 -15.03 -7.80 3.81
C LYS A 179 -14.62 -6.32 3.84
N VAL A 180 -13.47 -5.96 3.27
CA VAL A 180 -13.00 -4.56 3.27
C VAL A 180 -13.76 -3.76 2.22
N ILE A 181 -14.03 -4.34 1.05
CA ILE A 181 -14.83 -3.71 0.00
C ILE A 181 -16.27 -3.51 0.47
N GLN A 182 -16.89 -4.52 1.08
CA GLN A 182 -18.23 -4.37 1.67
C GLN A 182 -18.27 -3.21 2.68
N ARG A 183 -17.27 -3.15 3.56
CA ARG A 183 -17.18 -2.09 4.57
C ARG A 183 -16.93 -0.71 3.95
N LEU A 184 -16.22 -0.63 2.82
CA LEU A 184 -16.06 0.59 2.04
C LEU A 184 -17.38 1.05 1.41
N GLU A 185 -18.19 0.12 0.89
CA GLU A 185 -19.53 0.44 0.38
C GLU A 185 -20.46 0.93 1.50
N GLU A 186 -20.40 0.33 2.68
CA GLU A 186 -21.13 0.79 3.87
C GLU A 186 -20.67 2.19 4.28
N LEU A 187 -19.36 2.43 4.35
CA LEU A 187 -18.79 3.73 4.69
C LEU A 187 -19.20 4.81 3.68
N LYS A 188 -19.20 4.49 2.38
CA LYS A 188 -19.69 5.38 1.32
C LYS A 188 -21.12 5.85 1.61
N LYS A 189 -22.03 4.93 1.92
CA LYS A 189 -23.42 5.24 2.26
C LYS A 189 -23.52 6.11 3.51
N VAL A 190 -22.66 5.89 4.51
CA VAL A 190 -22.64 6.73 5.73
C VAL A 190 -22.22 8.15 5.40
N VAL A 191 -21.20 8.35 4.55
CA VAL A 191 -20.81 9.68 4.06
C VAL A 191 -21.98 10.35 3.34
N GLU A 192 -22.59 9.65 2.37
CA GLU A 192 -23.70 10.18 1.57
C GLU A 192 -24.93 10.55 2.40
N ASN A 193 -25.30 9.72 3.39
CA ASN A 193 -26.55 9.94 4.14
C ASN A 193 -26.43 10.98 5.26
N ASN A 194 -25.21 11.26 5.75
CA ASN A 194 -25.01 12.08 6.95
C ASN A 194 -24.24 13.38 6.70
N PHE A 195 -23.52 13.50 5.57
CA PHE A 195 -22.57 14.59 5.34
C PHE A 195 -22.61 15.20 3.93
N LEU A 196 -23.39 14.64 3.00
CA LEU A 196 -23.62 15.15 1.64
C LEU A 196 -25.12 15.43 1.43
#